data_AF-A0A9D1BX07-F1
#
_entry.id   AF-A0A9D1BX07-F1
#
_cell.length_a   1.000
_cell.length_b   1.000
_cell.length_c   1.000
_cell.angle_alpha   90.00
_cell.angle_beta   90.00
_cell.angle_gamma   90.00
#
_symmetry.space_group_name_H-M   'P 1'
#
loop_
_entity.id
_entity.type
_entity.pdbx_description
1 polymer ?
#
loop_
_entity_poly.entity_id
_entity_poly.type
_entity_poly.pdbx_seq_one_letter_code
_entity_poly.pdbx_strand_id
1 'polypeptide(L)'
;MADNITTKKTGKRSEPKTTDEHSSGIGYYMFITAILLIVSMMAFVVFYLFFLKDKNLTEEEFMQMYSYEASIPREIEEIDFYKGPFAGSEIYQAQKAYEEGKYRLAINFYDNALLQFPNRHDLMLYKALAHVGLGEEEIAQPLLMQIIEDPALSLYAPRALWYSALLHLHENEIEPCRQKLYRLLEAPTATKEDKNKANKLLMRMHANFD
;
A
#
# COMPACT_ATOMS: atom_id res chain seq x y z
N MET A 1 64.08 28.26 82.20
CA MET A 1 63.50 29.13 81.14
C MET A 1 62.28 28.42 80.58
N ALA A 2 61.14 29.11 80.65
CA ALA A 2 59.85 28.93 79.96
C ALA A 2 59.02 27.64 80.19
N ASP A 3 57.85 27.87 80.77
CA ASP A 3 56.68 27.00 80.93
C ASP A 3 56.08 26.53 79.60
N ASN A 4 55.41 25.36 79.59
CA ASN A 4 54.34 25.09 78.61
C ASN A 4 53.26 24.09 79.11
N ILE A 5 52.26 24.66 79.78
CA ILE A 5 50.79 24.58 79.59
C ILE A 5 50.19 23.38 78.78
N THR A 6 49.34 22.61 79.49
CA THR A 6 48.01 22.00 79.17
C THR A 6 47.75 21.32 77.80
N THR A 7 47.09 20.17 77.68
CA THR A 7 45.68 19.92 78.04
C THR A 7 45.35 18.43 77.92
N LYS A 8 44.54 17.90 78.84
CA LYS A 8 43.96 16.56 78.80
C LYS A 8 42.43 16.70 78.85
N LYS A 9 41.72 16.36 77.77
CA LYS A 9 40.28 16.05 77.83
C LYS A 9 39.95 14.93 76.86
N THR A 10 39.46 13.87 77.48
CA THR A 10 39.02 12.57 76.97
C THR A 10 37.84 12.69 76.02
N GLY A 11 38.00 12.24 74.77
CA GLY A 11 36.91 12.02 73.83
C GLY A 11 36.13 10.76 74.19
N LYS A 12 34.81 10.93 74.41
CA LYS A 12 33.85 9.82 74.52
C LYS A 12 33.75 9.11 73.18
N ARG A 13 34.15 7.84 73.16
CA ARG A 13 33.94 6.89 72.07
C ARG A 13 32.46 6.51 72.06
N SER A 14 31.70 7.08 71.12
CA SER A 14 30.34 6.65 70.79
C SER A 14 30.41 5.36 69.99
N GLU A 15 29.83 4.29 70.52
CA GLU A 15 29.63 3.03 69.81
C GLU A 15 28.65 3.22 68.64
N PRO A 16 28.96 2.69 67.45
CA PRO A 16 28.01 2.70 66.34
C PRO A 16 26.91 1.69 66.62
N LYS A 17 25.68 2.17 66.79
CA LYS A 17 24.46 1.34 66.72
C LYS A 17 24.34 0.80 65.30
N THR A 18 24.64 -0.48 65.13
CA THR A 18 24.25 -1.25 63.95
C THR A 18 22.74 -1.45 64.00
N THR A 19 22.01 -0.53 63.37
CA THR A 19 20.62 -0.74 63.02
C THR A 19 20.58 -1.71 61.84
N ASP A 20 20.11 -2.92 62.11
CA ASP A 20 19.78 -3.92 61.09
C ASP A 20 18.69 -3.34 60.16
N GLU A 21 19.11 -2.82 59.02
CA GLU A 21 18.24 -2.40 57.93
C GLU A 21 17.67 -3.64 57.21
N HIS A 22 16.64 -4.21 57.80
CA HIS A 22 15.79 -5.20 57.16
C HIS A 22 14.68 -4.49 56.35
N SER A 23 15.05 -3.67 55.36
CA SER A 23 14.08 -3.01 54.45
C SER A 23 14.47 -3.01 52.96
N SER A 24 15.56 -3.68 52.57
CA SER A 24 16.15 -3.56 51.22
C SER A 24 15.48 -4.41 50.12
N GLY A 25 14.52 -5.29 50.47
CA GLY A 25 13.87 -6.16 49.47
C GLY A 25 12.80 -5.46 48.63
N ILE A 26 11.96 -4.63 49.27
CA ILE A 26 10.73 -4.11 48.64
C ILE A 26 11.05 -3.14 47.50
N GLY A 27 12.08 -2.30 47.66
CA GLY A 27 12.49 -1.35 46.62
C GLY A 27 13.01 -2.03 45.36
N TYR A 28 13.75 -3.14 45.51
CA TYR A 28 14.28 -3.91 44.39
C TYR A 28 13.18 -4.60 43.59
N TYR A 29 12.19 -5.21 44.28
CA TYR A 29 11.04 -5.81 43.60
C TYR A 29 10.20 -4.78 42.85
N MET A 30 9.98 -3.59 43.42
CA MET A 30 9.26 -2.51 42.73
C MET A 30 10.00 -2.01 41.48
N PHE A 31 11.34 -1.99 41.52
CA PHE A 31 12.14 -1.60 40.36
C PHE A 31 12.06 -2.64 39.22
N ILE A 32 12.15 -3.93 39.54
CA ILE A 32 12.03 -5.00 38.54
C ILE A 32 10.64 -5.03 37.90
N THR A 33 9.58 -4.91 38.70
CA THR A 33 8.21 -4.93 38.18
C THR A 33 7.95 -3.76 37.24
N ALA A 34 8.50 -2.58 37.52
CA ALA A 34 8.40 -1.42 36.64
C ALA A 34 9.06 -1.66 35.26
N ILE A 35 10.26 -2.28 35.24
CA ILE A 35 10.95 -2.61 33.99
C ILE A 35 10.15 -3.63 33.17
N LEU A 36 9.64 -4.68 33.81
CA LEU A 36 8.82 -5.70 33.13
C LEU A 36 7.57 -5.09 32.50
N LEU A 37 6.94 -4.13 33.19
CA LEU A 37 5.76 -3.44 32.68
C LEU A 37 6.08 -2.60 31.44
N ILE A 38 7.21 -1.87 31.44
CA ILE A 38 7.68 -1.09 30.29
C ILE A 38 7.99 -2.01 29.10
N VAL A 39 8.72 -3.11 29.32
CA VAL A 39 9.05 -4.07 28.26
C VAL A 39 7.79 -4.72 27.70
N SER A 40 6.85 -5.09 28.55
CA SER A 40 5.54 -5.62 28.13
C SER A 40 4.76 -4.60 27.30
N MET A 41 4.77 -3.33 27.69
CA MET A 41 4.08 -2.28 26.97
C MET A 41 4.72 -2.00 25.61
N MET A 42 6.06 -2.00 25.53
CA MET A 42 6.78 -1.89 24.25
C MET A 42 6.49 -3.08 23.34
N ALA A 43 6.54 -4.31 23.87
CA ALA A 43 6.20 -5.50 23.10
C ALA A 43 4.76 -5.45 22.60
N PHE A 44 3.82 -4.94 23.42
CA PHE A 44 2.44 -4.74 23.01
C PHE A 44 2.30 -3.67 21.92
N VAL A 45 3.03 -2.56 21.98
CA VAL A 45 3.02 -1.52 20.94
C VAL A 45 3.59 -2.07 19.63
N VAL A 46 4.71 -2.79 19.68
CA VAL A 46 5.28 -3.45 18.49
C VAL A 46 4.31 -4.47 17.93
N PHE A 47 3.72 -5.31 18.77
CA PHE A 47 2.69 -6.28 18.37
C PHE A 47 1.47 -5.59 17.76
N TYR A 48 0.98 -4.52 18.36
CA TYR A 48 -0.16 -3.75 17.86
C TYR A 48 0.16 -3.12 16.49
N LEU A 49 1.34 -2.52 16.35
CA LEU A 49 1.78 -1.93 15.09
C LEU A 49 2.00 -2.99 14.00
N PHE A 50 2.39 -4.22 14.36
CA PHE A 50 2.71 -5.27 13.40
C PHE A 50 1.50 -6.16 13.05
N PHE A 51 0.56 -6.37 13.98
CA PHE A 51 -0.56 -7.32 13.81
C PHE A 51 -1.93 -6.66 13.70
N LEU A 52 -2.12 -5.43 14.20
CA LEU A 52 -3.42 -4.76 14.18
C LEU A 52 -3.49 -3.60 13.18
N LYS A 53 -2.34 -3.04 12.76
CA LYS A 53 -2.31 -1.96 11.77
C LYS A 53 -2.59 -2.43 10.34
N ASP A 54 -2.34 -3.71 10.05
CA ASP A 54 -2.51 -4.27 8.71
C ASP A 54 -3.63 -5.32 8.70
N LYS A 55 -4.87 -4.89 8.90
CA LYS A 55 -5.96 -5.50 8.09
C LYS A 55 -5.94 -4.86 6.71
N ASN A 56 -4.76 -4.90 6.09
CA ASN A 56 -4.63 -4.55 4.68
C ASN A 56 -5.45 -5.58 3.91
N LEU A 57 -6.04 -5.10 2.83
CA LEU A 57 -6.67 -5.95 1.84
C LEU A 57 -5.70 -7.10 1.55
N THR A 58 -6.09 -8.33 1.86
CA THR A 58 -5.18 -9.46 1.66
C THR A 58 -4.76 -9.52 0.19
N GLU A 59 -3.56 -10.00 -0.11
CA GLU A 59 -3.13 -10.19 -1.50
C GLU A 59 -4.19 -10.95 -2.32
N GLU A 60 -4.90 -11.89 -1.68
CA GLU A 60 -6.01 -12.61 -2.30
C GLU A 60 -7.25 -11.73 -2.54
N GLU A 61 -7.59 -10.79 -1.65
CA GLU A 61 -8.68 -9.82 -1.85
C GLU A 61 -8.32 -8.72 -2.86
N PHE A 62 -7.06 -8.29 -2.86
CA PHE A 62 -6.50 -7.39 -3.84
C PHE A 62 -6.52 -8.04 -5.22
N MET A 63 -5.96 -9.25 -5.30
CA MET A 63 -6.04 -10.08 -6.47
C MET A 63 -7.49 -10.35 -6.82
N GLN A 64 -8.45 -10.59 -5.91
CA GLN A 64 -9.88 -10.68 -6.28
C GLN A 64 -10.47 -9.39 -6.84
N MET A 65 -10.00 -8.20 -6.42
CA MET A 65 -10.40 -6.94 -7.05
C MET A 65 -9.84 -6.80 -8.47
N TYR A 66 -8.63 -7.32 -8.72
CA TYR A 66 -8.01 -7.43 -10.04
C TYR A 66 -8.53 -8.62 -10.88
N SER A 67 -8.86 -9.73 -10.22
CA SER A 67 -9.17 -11.10 -10.66
C SER A 67 -10.65 -11.41 -10.51
N TYR A 68 -11.49 -10.38 -10.46
CA TYR A 68 -12.80 -10.50 -11.09
C TYR A 68 -12.53 -10.72 -12.58
N GLU A 69 -12.13 -11.96 -12.94
CA GLU A 69 -11.58 -12.50 -14.18
C GLU A 69 -12.47 -12.28 -15.43
N ALA A 70 -13.52 -11.47 -15.29
CA ALA A 70 -14.43 -11.02 -16.32
C ALA A 70 -14.31 -9.50 -16.63
N SER A 71 -13.42 -8.74 -15.97
CA SER A 71 -13.41 -7.27 -16.05
C SER A 71 -12.19 -6.62 -16.70
N ILE A 72 -11.09 -7.36 -16.91
CA ILE A 72 -10.19 -6.98 -17.99
C ILE A 72 -10.98 -7.30 -19.26
N PRO A 73 -11.29 -6.31 -20.12
CA PRO A 73 -12.14 -6.61 -21.26
C PRO A 73 -11.40 -7.63 -22.13
N ARG A 74 -12.05 -8.77 -22.34
CA ARG A 74 -11.53 -9.79 -23.29
C ARG A 74 -11.67 -9.32 -24.73
N GLU A 75 -12.46 -8.27 -24.93
CA GLU A 75 -12.64 -7.62 -26.20
C GLU A 75 -12.14 -6.18 -26.05
N ILE A 76 -10.99 -5.88 -26.68
CA ILE A 76 -10.87 -4.58 -27.35
C ILE A 76 -12.17 -4.48 -28.15
N GLU A 77 -13.07 -3.57 -27.77
CA GLU A 77 -14.43 -3.47 -28.34
C GLU A 77 -14.33 -3.76 -29.84
N GLU A 78 -15.11 -4.75 -30.31
CA GLU A 78 -15.11 -5.21 -31.69
C GLU A 78 -15.40 -4.04 -32.65
N ILE A 79 -14.37 -3.25 -32.95
CA ILE A 79 -14.33 -2.49 -34.18
C ILE A 79 -14.11 -3.59 -35.21
N ASP A 80 -15.01 -3.71 -36.19
CA ASP A 80 -15.01 -4.66 -37.31
C ASP A 80 -13.65 -4.80 -38.05
N PHE A 81 -12.67 -3.99 -37.68
CA PHE A 81 -11.26 -4.05 -38.02
C PHE A 81 -10.56 -5.39 -37.70
N TYR A 82 -11.00 -6.13 -36.67
CA TYR A 82 -10.29 -7.35 -36.22
C TYR A 82 -10.77 -8.66 -36.84
N LYS A 83 -11.90 -8.66 -37.56
CA LYS A 83 -12.47 -9.87 -38.20
C LYS A 83 -11.98 -10.13 -39.63
N GLY A 84 -10.97 -9.37 -40.10
CA GLY A 84 -10.35 -9.53 -41.42
C GLY A 84 -9.12 -10.47 -41.45
N PRO A 85 -8.31 -10.48 -42.53
CA PRO A 85 -7.09 -11.30 -42.68
C PRO A 85 -5.93 -10.97 -41.71
N PHE A 86 -6.25 -10.29 -40.60
CA PHE A 86 -5.36 -9.71 -39.61
C PHE A 86 -5.20 -10.56 -38.33
N ALA A 87 -5.49 -11.87 -38.39
CA ALA A 87 -5.10 -12.81 -37.32
C ALA A 87 -3.57 -12.83 -37.06
N GLY A 88 -2.78 -12.27 -37.99
CA GLY A 88 -1.35 -11.97 -37.80
C GLY A 88 -1.04 -10.55 -37.30
N SER A 89 -2.03 -9.73 -36.94
CA SER A 89 -1.78 -8.38 -36.45
C SER A 89 -1.20 -8.39 -35.03
N GLU A 90 -0.27 -7.45 -34.78
CA GLU A 90 0.35 -7.23 -33.48
C GLU A 90 -0.70 -7.08 -32.37
N ILE A 91 -1.81 -6.39 -32.63
CA ILE A 91 -2.88 -6.20 -31.65
C ILE A 91 -3.55 -7.52 -31.24
N TYR A 92 -3.87 -8.38 -32.22
CA TYR A 92 -4.47 -9.69 -31.92
C TYR A 92 -3.51 -10.57 -31.14
N GLN A 93 -2.23 -10.59 -31.53
CA GLN A 93 -1.20 -11.36 -30.82
C GLN A 93 -0.96 -10.82 -29.41
N ALA A 94 -1.03 -9.50 -29.22
CA ALA A 94 -0.95 -8.86 -27.90
C ALA A 94 -2.09 -9.32 -26.99
N GLN A 95 -3.33 -9.24 -27.48
CA GLN A 95 -4.51 -9.64 -26.72
C GLN A 95 -4.46 -11.13 -26.36
N LYS A 96 -4.13 -11.99 -27.34
CA LYS A 96 -3.99 -13.43 -27.09
C LYS A 96 -2.93 -13.72 -26.04
N ALA A 97 -1.75 -13.10 -26.15
CA ALA A 97 -0.68 -13.27 -25.16
C ALA A 97 -1.11 -12.76 -23.77
N TYR A 98 -1.86 -11.67 -23.72
CA TYR A 98 -2.41 -11.11 -22.49
C TYR A 98 -3.38 -12.08 -21.80
N GLU A 99 -4.33 -12.63 -22.56
CA GLU A 99 -5.32 -13.61 -22.09
C GLU A 99 -4.69 -14.93 -21.65
N GLU A 100 -3.58 -15.33 -22.27
CA GLU A 100 -2.77 -16.48 -21.87
C GLU A 100 -1.85 -16.20 -20.66
N GLY A 101 -1.91 -15.01 -20.06
CA GLY A 101 -1.06 -14.60 -18.93
C GLY A 101 0.41 -14.38 -19.31
N LYS A 102 0.74 -14.35 -20.60
CA LYS A 102 2.09 -14.12 -21.13
C LYS A 102 2.36 -12.62 -21.23
N TYR A 103 2.29 -11.91 -20.10
CA TYR A 103 2.30 -10.45 -20.05
C TYR A 103 3.50 -9.81 -20.76
N ARG A 104 4.70 -10.38 -20.61
CA ARG A 104 5.90 -9.84 -21.27
C ARG A 104 5.84 -9.94 -22.79
N LEU A 105 5.24 -11.00 -23.32
CA LEU A 105 5.00 -11.17 -24.75
C LEU A 105 3.90 -10.21 -25.22
N ALA A 106 2.84 -10.04 -24.42
CA ALA A 106 1.77 -9.09 -24.71
C ALA A 106 2.31 -7.65 -24.82
N ILE A 107 3.17 -7.23 -23.89
CA ILE A 107 3.81 -5.91 -23.90
C ILE A 107 4.57 -5.68 -25.21
N ASN A 108 5.39 -6.64 -25.65
CA ASN A 108 6.14 -6.51 -26.91
C ASN A 108 5.20 -6.28 -28.11
N PHE A 109 4.10 -7.03 -28.18
CA PHE A 109 3.12 -6.88 -29.24
C PHE A 109 2.34 -5.56 -29.13
N TYR A 110 1.99 -5.11 -27.91
CA TYR A 110 1.37 -3.79 -27.70
C TYR A 110 2.32 -2.66 -28.10
N ASP A 111 3.61 -2.76 -27.81
CA ASP A 111 4.61 -1.78 -28.21
C ASP A 111 4.68 -1.65 -29.73
N ASN A 112 4.76 -2.77 -30.44
CA ASN A 112 4.75 -2.77 -31.90
C ASN A 112 3.46 -2.18 -32.47
N ALA A 113 2.31 -2.46 -31.85
CA ALA A 113 1.03 -1.90 -32.28
C ALA A 113 0.95 -0.38 -32.01
N LEU A 114 1.44 0.08 -30.87
CA LEU A 114 1.46 1.50 -30.50
C LEU A 114 2.43 2.32 -31.37
N LEU A 115 3.47 1.71 -31.96
CA LEU A 115 4.28 2.38 -32.99
C LEU A 115 3.46 2.77 -34.23
N GLN A 116 2.50 1.93 -34.62
CA GLN A 116 1.65 2.16 -35.78
C GLN A 116 0.43 3.03 -35.43
N PHE A 117 -0.07 2.88 -34.19
CA PHE A 117 -1.28 3.53 -33.72
C PHE A 117 -1.05 4.19 -32.35
N PRO A 118 -0.24 5.27 -32.26
CA PRO A 118 0.21 5.86 -31.00
C PRO A 118 -0.92 6.41 -30.12
N ASN A 119 -2.07 6.73 -30.71
CA ASN A 119 -3.22 7.32 -30.01
C ASN A 119 -4.25 6.26 -29.56
N ARG A 120 -3.91 4.97 -29.61
CA ARG A 120 -4.79 3.87 -29.19
C ARG A 120 -4.69 3.63 -27.68
N HIS A 121 -5.52 4.37 -26.95
CA HIS A 121 -5.59 4.36 -25.49
C HIS A 121 -6.03 3.02 -24.91
N ASP A 122 -6.81 2.25 -25.66
CA ASP A 122 -7.11 0.86 -25.34
C ASP A 122 -5.84 0.02 -25.27
N LEU A 123 -4.98 0.09 -26.29
CA LEU A 123 -3.71 -0.65 -26.30
C LEU A 123 -2.78 -0.18 -25.18
N MET A 124 -2.73 1.13 -24.93
CA MET A 124 -1.97 1.70 -23.81
C MET A 124 -2.48 1.20 -22.46
N LEU A 125 -3.80 1.11 -22.29
CA LEU A 125 -4.42 0.58 -21.09
C LEU A 125 -4.03 -0.88 -20.88
N TYR A 126 -4.19 -1.74 -21.89
CA TYR A 126 -3.82 -3.16 -21.73
C TYR A 126 -2.32 -3.36 -21.51
N LYS A 127 -1.48 -2.55 -22.15
CA LYS A 127 -0.05 -2.53 -21.86
C LYS A 127 0.20 -2.20 -20.38
N ALA A 128 -0.44 -1.16 -19.85
CA ALA A 128 -0.34 -0.81 -18.43
C ALA A 128 -0.76 -2.00 -17.54
N LEU A 129 -1.88 -2.65 -17.86
CA LEU A 129 -2.36 -3.82 -17.11
C LEU A 129 -1.42 -5.03 -17.22
N ALA A 130 -0.74 -5.19 -18.35
CA ALA A 130 0.28 -6.24 -18.50
C ALA A 130 1.50 -5.97 -17.61
N HIS A 131 1.90 -4.70 -17.45
CA HIS A 131 2.93 -4.31 -16.49
C HIS A 131 2.48 -4.56 -15.04
N VAL A 132 1.21 -4.26 -14.70
CA VAL A 132 0.66 -4.65 -13.39
C VAL A 132 0.72 -6.15 -13.18
N GLY A 133 0.35 -6.96 -14.19
CA GLY A 133 0.46 -8.42 -14.13
C GLY A 133 1.88 -8.96 -13.93
N LEU A 134 2.91 -8.12 -14.13
CA LEU A 134 4.31 -8.43 -13.87
C LEU A 134 4.84 -7.85 -12.55
N GLY A 135 4.01 -7.11 -11.80
CA GLY A 135 4.43 -6.34 -10.62
C GLY A 135 5.25 -5.08 -10.95
N GLU A 136 5.21 -4.61 -12.21
CA GLU A 136 5.94 -3.44 -12.70
C GLU A 136 5.05 -2.18 -12.58
N GLU A 137 4.59 -1.89 -11.37
CA GLU A 137 3.64 -0.81 -11.06
C GLU A 137 4.21 0.57 -11.39
N GLU A 138 5.52 0.74 -11.24
CA GLU A 138 6.27 1.95 -11.57
C GLU A 138 6.21 2.29 -13.07
N ILE A 139 5.97 1.29 -13.93
CA ILE A 139 5.77 1.47 -15.38
C ILE A 139 4.28 1.60 -15.70
N ALA A 140 3.42 0.85 -15.01
CA ALA A 140 1.98 0.88 -15.25
C ALA A 140 1.36 2.24 -14.92
N GLN A 141 1.69 2.82 -13.77
CA GLN A 141 1.10 4.07 -13.30
C GLN A 141 1.28 5.25 -14.27
N PRO A 142 2.48 5.54 -14.83
CA PRO A 142 2.61 6.64 -15.80
C PRO A 142 1.86 6.39 -17.10
N LEU A 143 1.66 5.14 -17.52
CA LEU A 143 0.82 4.82 -18.68
C LEU A 143 -0.67 5.10 -18.40
N LEU A 144 -1.16 4.75 -17.22
CA LEU A 144 -2.53 5.06 -16.79
C LEU A 144 -2.74 6.58 -16.70
N MET A 145 -1.75 7.32 -16.18
CA MET A 145 -1.81 8.78 -16.09
C MET A 145 -1.91 9.44 -17.46
N GLN A 146 -1.17 8.96 -18.47
CA GLN A 146 -1.30 9.46 -19.84
C GLN A 146 -2.74 9.32 -20.36
N ILE A 147 -3.41 8.20 -20.07
CA ILE A 147 -4.81 7.99 -20.48
C ILE A 147 -5.77 8.92 -19.73
N ILE A 148 -5.50 9.20 -18.45
CA ILE A 148 -6.35 10.04 -17.60
C ILE A 148 -6.25 11.52 -17.98
N GLU A 149 -5.06 11.96 -18.40
CA GLU A 149 -4.76 13.37 -18.68
C GLU A 149 -5.10 13.80 -20.11
N ASP A 150 -5.31 12.87 -21.04
CA ASP A 150 -5.68 13.19 -22.42
C ASP A 150 -7.11 13.77 -22.50
N PRO A 151 -7.26 15.07 -22.87
CA PRO A 151 -8.56 15.73 -22.93
C PRO A 151 -9.49 15.17 -24.02
N ALA A 152 -8.93 14.52 -25.05
CA ALA A 152 -9.68 14.04 -26.20
C ALA A 152 -10.36 12.68 -25.95
N LEU A 153 -9.92 11.91 -24.95
CA LEU A 153 -10.09 10.44 -24.95
C LEU A 153 -10.77 9.90 -23.68
N SER A 154 -11.87 10.58 -23.36
CA SER A 154 -12.76 10.36 -22.21
C SER A 154 -13.25 8.91 -22.01
N LEU A 155 -13.31 8.06 -23.04
CA LEU A 155 -13.90 6.71 -22.93
C LEU A 155 -13.11 5.73 -22.05
N TYR A 156 -11.77 5.81 -22.07
CA TYR A 156 -10.91 4.90 -21.29
C TYR A 156 -10.47 5.49 -19.95
N ALA A 157 -10.62 6.80 -19.77
CA ALA A 157 -10.24 7.50 -18.53
C ALA A 157 -10.92 6.91 -17.27
N PRO A 158 -12.21 6.53 -17.25
CA PRO A 158 -12.82 5.88 -16.09
C PRO A 158 -12.10 4.59 -15.68
N ARG A 159 -11.73 3.76 -16.66
CA ARG A 159 -11.06 2.49 -16.41
C ARG A 159 -9.62 2.72 -15.94
N ALA A 160 -8.91 3.68 -16.54
CA ALA A 160 -7.57 4.06 -16.08
C ALA A 160 -7.59 4.63 -14.65
N LEU A 161 -8.59 5.46 -14.31
CA LEU A 161 -8.80 5.96 -12.94
C LEU A 161 -9.04 4.83 -11.95
N TRP A 162 -9.85 3.84 -12.32
CA TRP A 162 -10.11 2.66 -11.49
C TRP A 162 -8.81 1.89 -11.19
N TYR A 163 -8.05 1.52 -12.22
CA TYR A 163 -6.80 0.77 -12.01
C TYR A 163 -5.73 1.58 -11.29
N SER A 164 -5.64 2.89 -11.54
CA SER A 164 -4.73 3.77 -10.80
C SER A 164 -5.11 3.87 -9.32
N ALA A 165 -6.42 3.89 -9.00
CA ALA A 165 -6.88 3.85 -7.61
C ALA A 165 -6.49 2.53 -6.93
N LEU A 166 -6.61 1.42 -7.64
CA LEU A 166 -6.22 0.11 -7.11
C LEU A 166 -4.71 -0.01 -6.87
N LEU A 167 -3.86 0.53 -7.75
CA LEU A 167 -2.41 0.59 -7.52
C LEU A 167 -2.07 1.40 -6.26
N HIS A 168 -2.68 2.57 -6.07
CA HIS A 168 -2.49 3.32 -4.82
C HIS A 168 -3.00 2.55 -3.60
N LEU A 169 -4.09 1.79 -3.73
CA LEU A 169 -4.58 0.95 -2.63
C LEU A 169 -3.58 -0.17 -2.29
N HIS A 170 -2.95 -0.79 -3.30
CA HIS A 170 -1.90 -1.80 -3.13
C HIS A 170 -0.73 -1.26 -2.30
N GLU A 171 -0.28 -0.05 -2.63
CA GLU A 171 0.83 0.63 -1.96
C GLU A 171 0.45 1.24 -0.60
N ASN A 172 -0.77 0.98 -0.12
CA ASN A 172 -1.36 1.57 1.10
C ASN A 172 -1.43 3.12 1.06
N GLU A 173 -1.48 3.69 -0.13
CA GLU A 173 -1.67 5.11 -0.39
C GLU A 173 -3.17 5.48 -0.43
N ILE A 174 -3.77 5.52 0.75
CA ILE A 174 -5.21 5.69 0.93
C ILE A 174 -5.77 6.98 0.33
N GLU A 175 -5.09 8.12 0.55
CA GLU A 175 -5.57 9.41 0.06
C GLU A 175 -5.48 9.55 -1.46
N PRO A 176 -4.36 9.21 -2.11
CA PRO A 176 -4.30 9.12 -3.57
C PRO A 176 -5.38 8.18 -4.16
N CYS A 177 -5.60 7.01 -3.56
CA CYS A 177 -6.66 6.09 -3.96
C CYS A 177 -8.04 6.76 -3.91
N ARG A 178 -8.42 7.37 -2.78
CA ARG A 178 -9.70 8.11 -2.65
C ARG A 178 -9.84 9.19 -3.71
N GLN A 179 -8.79 9.97 -3.96
CA GLN A 179 -8.82 11.04 -4.94
C GLN A 179 -9.14 10.50 -6.35
N LYS A 180 -8.54 9.38 -6.76
CA LYS A 180 -8.83 8.74 -8.04
C LYS A 180 -10.28 8.23 -8.11
N LEU A 181 -10.79 7.65 -7.03
CA LEU A 181 -12.18 7.17 -6.96
C LEU A 181 -13.20 8.31 -7.03
N TYR A 182 -12.96 9.45 -6.38
CA TYR A 182 -13.83 10.62 -6.52
C TYR A 182 -13.82 11.19 -7.94
N ARG A 183 -12.64 11.29 -8.56
CA ARG A 183 -12.54 11.67 -9.98
C ARG A 183 -13.31 10.70 -10.88
N LEU A 184 -13.30 9.41 -10.58
CA LEU A 184 -14.07 8.40 -11.31
C LEU A 184 -15.59 8.60 -11.17
N LEU A 185 -16.08 8.98 -9.99
CA LEU A 185 -17.49 9.29 -9.77
C LEU A 185 -17.97 10.51 -10.56
N GLU A 186 -17.08 11.50 -10.71
CA GLU A 186 -17.32 12.75 -11.45
C GLU A 186 -17.12 12.61 -12.96
N ALA A 187 -16.42 11.58 -13.42
CA ALA A 187 -16.13 11.40 -14.84
C ALA A 187 -17.44 11.25 -15.66
N PRO A 188 -17.60 12.04 -16.75
CA PRO A 188 -18.83 12.04 -17.53
C PRO A 188 -19.07 10.73 -18.31
N THR A 189 -17.99 10.03 -18.66
CA THR A 189 -17.99 8.75 -19.37
C THR A 189 -18.03 7.54 -18.45
N ALA A 190 -17.94 7.72 -17.13
CA ALA A 190 -18.02 6.60 -16.21
C ALA A 190 -19.41 5.98 -16.23
N THR A 191 -19.45 4.66 -16.42
CA THR A 191 -20.70 3.92 -16.44
C THR A 191 -21.32 3.84 -15.04
N LYS A 192 -22.60 3.47 -14.96
CA LYS A 192 -23.24 3.18 -13.66
C LYS A 192 -22.49 2.09 -12.89
N GLU A 193 -21.94 1.11 -13.60
CA GLU A 193 -21.16 0.03 -13.00
C GLU A 193 -19.86 0.55 -12.38
N ASP A 194 -19.11 1.39 -13.10
CA ASP A 194 -17.87 2.00 -12.61
C ASP A 194 -18.13 2.80 -11.33
N LYS A 195 -19.20 3.61 -11.33
CA LYS A 195 -19.58 4.42 -10.16
C LYS A 195 -19.99 3.56 -8.97
N ASN A 196 -20.69 2.45 -9.22
CA ASN A 196 -21.05 1.50 -8.16
C ASN A 196 -19.81 0.82 -7.56
N LYS A 197 -18.83 0.42 -8.39
CA LYS A 197 -17.56 -0.15 -7.93
C LYS A 197 -16.80 0.85 -7.06
N ALA A 198 -16.67 2.09 -7.54
CA ALA A 198 -15.99 3.16 -6.81
C ALA A 198 -16.64 3.45 -5.45
N ASN A 199 -17.96 3.60 -5.40
CA ASN A 199 -18.70 3.82 -4.15
C ASN A 199 -18.54 2.67 -3.16
N LYS A 200 -18.62 1.41 -3.64
CA LYS A 200 -18.44 0.23 -2.79
C LYS A 200 -17.05 0.19 -2.19
N LEU A 201 -16.01 0.53 -2.96
CA LEU A 201 -14.64 0.58 -2.47
C LEU A 201 -14.44 1.70 -1.44
N LEU A 202 -14.95 2.91 -1.73
CA LEU A 202 -14.92 4.04 -0.78
C LEU A 202 -15.59 3.69 0.56
N MET A 203 -16.78 3.08 0.54
CA MET A 203 -17.47 2.65 1.76
C MET A 203 -16.65 1.66 2.59
N ARG A 204 -15.97 0.71 1.93
CA ARG A 204 -15.08 -0.25 2.61
C ARG A 204 -13.89 0.43 3.25
N MET A 205 -13.28 1.40 2.55
CA MET A 205 -12.16 2.16 3.10
C MET A 205 -12.60 2.90 4.36
N HIS A 206 -13.75 3.59 4.35
CA HIS A 206 -14.25 4.26 5.56
C HIS A 206 -14.46 3.30 6.75
N ALA A 207 -15.06 2.14 6.51
CA ALA A 207 -15.34 1.17 7.58
C ALA A 207 -14.08 0.54 8.23
N ASN A 208 -12.92 0.61 7.58
CA ASN A 208 -11.66 0.06 8.10
C ASN A 208 -10.81 1.08 8.88
N PHE A 209 -11.16 2.37 8.84
CA PHE A 209 -10.38 3.45 9.48
C PHE A 209 -11.11 4.14 10.64
N ASP A 210 -12.37 3.77 10.91
CA ASP A 210 -13.14 4.17 12.09
C ASP A 210 -13.00 3.13 13.22
#